data_AF-A0A7R7CLM0-F1
#
_entry.id   AF-A0A7R7CLM0-F1
#
_cell.length_a   1.000
_cell.length_b   1.000
_cell.length_c   1.000
_cell.angle_alpha   90.00
_cell.angle_beta   90.00
_cell.angle_gamma   90.00
#
_symmetry.space_group_name_H-M   'P 1'
#
loop_
_entity.id
_entity.type
_entity.pdbx_description
1 polymer ?
#
loop_
_entity_poly.entity_id
_entity_poly.type
_entity_poly.pdbx_seq_one_letter_code
_entity_poly.pdbx_strand_id
1 'polypeptide(L)'
;MSDSIPVSRVQIPDRLDGQFFVQVELSGSPPDDIDVDLNETVESWLEFGARGAFCVPQIPPDQAAMALKEFRRPSELTRQWLFEASRCDPRCLRVLYNLLVGFSLDAHPLLTITIVGAGSAVMAARPLEAVTFENQSVLYPDASSALGFPVEWEPTGSPRSYRRLLVEFAAPPSEATVEAIATLMGKWERISVDGFPMTEEDLESGKCAIEDIAIHLFDEFSVEVVVAEFGGSEEAWNPLLNALGSFHRTSQPIARIKIE
;
A
#
# COMPACT_ATOMS: atom_id res chain seq x y z
N MET A 1 -13.40 -24.66 14.54
CA MET A 1 -13.62 -23.87 15.76
C MET A 1 -13.07 -22.50 15.43
N SER A 2 -13.94 -21.50 15.33
CA SER A 2 -13.59 -20.13 14.97
C SER A 2 -13.04 -19.45 16.22
N ASP A 3 -11.74 -19.66 16.49
CA ASP A 3 -11.03 -18.81 17.43
C ASP A 3 -10.93 -17.44 16.78
N SER A 4 -11.76 -16.52 17.27
CA SER A 4 -11.77 -15.11 16.87
C SER A 4 -10.34 -14.58 16.91
N ILE A 5 -9.85 -14.07 15.78
CA ILE A 5 -8.53 -13.43 15.69
C ILE A 5 -8.55 -12.27 16.68
N PRO A 6 -7.77 -12.28 17.77
CA PRO A 6 -7.83 -11.21 18.76
C PRO A 6 -6.98 -10.05 18.26
N VAL A 7 -7.36 -9.39 17.16
CA VAL A 7 -6.53 -8.31 16.59
C VAL A 7 -6.74 -7.00 17.36
N SER A 8 -5.80 -6.76 18.27
CA SER A 8 -5.16 -5.52 18.70
C SER A 8 -5.80 -4.13 18.56
N ARG A 9 -5.47 -3.30 19.56
CA ARG A 9 -5.55 -1.84 19.57
C ARG A 9 -4.66 -1.21 18.49
N VAL A 10 -5.18 -1.08 17.28
CA VAL A 10 -4.59 -0.22 16.26
C VAL A 10 -5.08 1.20 16.44
N GLN A 11 -4.13 2.11 16.48
CA GLN A 11 -4.33 3.52 16.72
C GLN A 11 -3.66 4.28 15.58
N ILE A 12 -4.45 4.70 14.58
CA ILE A 12 -3.93 5.53 13.50
C ILE A 12 -3.81 6.97 14.05
N PRO A 13 -2.62 7.59 13.99
CA PRO A 13 -2.45 8.99 14.36
C PRO A 13 -3.14 9.91 13.34
N ASP A 14 -3.67 11.06 13.79
CA ASP A 14 -4.25 12.05 12.87
C ASP A 14 -3.22 12.64 11.87
N ARG A 15 -1.91 12.49 12.12
CA ARG A 15 -0.81 12.91 11.22
C ARG A 15 0.34 11.90 11.27
N LEU A 16 1.03 11.73 10.15
CA LEU A 16 2.18 10.84 10.03
C LEU A 16 3.39 11.66 9.54
N ASP A 17 4.01 12.35 10.48
CA ASP A 17 5.19 13.19 10.27
C ASP A 17 6.15 13.04 11.45
N GLY A 18 7.33 12.47 11.19
CA GLY A 18 8.30 12.03 12.18
C GLY A 18 8.34 10.51 12.34
N GLN A 19 8.80 10.08 13.52
CA GLN A 19 9.06 8.67 13.81
C GLN A 19 7.83 7.96 14.39
N PHE A 20 7.67 6.67 14.08
CA PHE A 20 6.65 5.81 14.65
C PHE A 20 7.12 4.36 14.71
N PHE A 21 6.56 3.61 15.65
CA PHE A 21 6.79 2.19 15.81
C PHE A 21 5.62 1.38 15.26
N VAL A 22 5.95 0.29 14.60
CA VAL A 22 5.03 -0.83 14.37
C VAL A 22 5.57 -2.00 15.16
N GLN A 23 4.73 -2.62 15.97
CA GLN A 23 5.07 -3.79 16.76
C GLN A 23 4.04 -4.87 16.51
N VAL A 24 4.50 -6.10 16.27
CA VAL A 24 3.63 -7.26 16.23
C VAL A 24 4.06 -8.30 17.26
N GLU A 25 3.08 -9.03 17.76
CA GLU A 25 3.26 -10.16 18.67
C GLU A 25 2.76 -11.43 17.98
N LEU A 26 3.62 -12.44 17.92
CA LEU A 26 3.39 -13.72 17.26
C LEU A 26 2.68 -14.68 18.23
N SER A 27 1.79 -15.52 17.71
CA SER A 27 1.18 -16.61 18.48
C SER A 27 2.07 -17.86 18.48
N GLY A 28 2.21 -18.56 19.61
CA GLY A 28 2.92 -19.84 19.66
C GLY A 28 4.40 -19.77 19.31
N SER A 29 5.00 -20.89 18.88
CA SER A 29 6.41 -20.93 18.45
C SER A 29 6.50 -20.53 16.97
N PRO A 30 7.23 -19.46 16.62
CA PRO A 30 7.37 -19.07 15.23
C PRO A 30 8.30 -20.03 14.47
N PRO A 31 8.09 -20.19 13.15
CA PRO A 31 9.02 -20.90 12.28
C PRO A 31 10.33 -20.11 12.07
N ASP A 32 11.38 -20.78 11.57
CA ASP A 32 12.72 -20.20 11.42
C ASP A 32 12.77 -19.05 10.39
N ASP A 33 11.88 -19.06 9.41
CA ASP A 33 11.75 -18.11 8.31
C ASP A 33 10.74 -16.98 8.58
N ILE A 34 10.09 -16.96 9.76
CA ILE A 34 9.05 -15.96 10.08
C ILE A 34 9.50 -14.52 9.83
N ASP A 35 10.77 -14.24 10.09
CA ASP A 35 11.34 -12.90 9.97
C ASP A 35 11.61 -12.52 8.53
N VAL A 36 11.84 -13.50 7.65
CA VAL A 36 11.96 -13.24 6.22
C VAL A 36 10.59 -12.82 5.70
N ASP A 37 9.58 -13.67 5.88
CA ASP A 37 8.24 -13.45 5.34
C ASP A 37 7.62 -12.15 5.88
N LEU A 38 7.70 -11.92 7.19
CA LEU A 38 7.14 -10.74 7.83
C LEU A 38 7.88 -9.45 7.43
N ASN A 39 9.21 -9.51 7.24
CA ASN A 39 9.95 -8.36 6.73
C ASN A 39 9.62 -8.12 5.26
N GLU A 40 9.43 -9.15 4.43
CA GLU A 40 9.03 -8.97 3.03
C GLU A 40 7.67 -8.25 2.92
N THR A 41 6.70 -8.59 3.77
CA THR A 41 5.41 -7.88 3.86
C THR A 41 5.60 -6.40 4.20
N VAL A 42 6.36 -6.12 5.27
CA VAL A 42 6.59 -4.76 5.78
C VAL A 42 7.44 -3.92 4.81
N GLU A 43 8.47 -4.52 4.23
CA GLU A 43 9.37 -3.87 3.27
C GLU A 43 8.63 -3.53 1.97
N SER A 44 7.74 -4.40 1.48
CA SER A 44 6.96 -4.09 0.27
C SER A 44 6.11 -2.82 0.45
N TRP A 45 5.46 -2.68 1.61
CA TRP A 45 4.74 -1.45 1.97
C TRP A 45 5.68 -0.24 2.08
N LEU A 46 6.81 -0.39 2.77
CA LEU A 46 7.79 0.67 2.96
C LEU A 46 8.38 1.16 1.63
N GLU A 47 8.82 0.24 0.77
CA GLU A 47 9.47 0.55 -0.49
C GLU A 47 8.53 1.30 -1.43
N PHE A 48 7.23 0.96 -1.40
CA PHE A 48 6.22 1.67 -2.16
C PHE A 48 5.96 3.06 -1.56
N GLY A 49 5.86 3.17 -0.23
CA GLY A 49 5.75 4.44 0.48
C GLY A 49 6.95 5.38 0.23
N ALA A 50 8.16 4.84 0.18
CA ALA A 50 9.40 5.58 -0.12
C ALA A 50 9.42 6.18 -1.53
N ARG A 51 8.56 5.69 -2.43
CA ARG A 51 8.36 6.26 -3.79
C ARG A 51 7.26 7.31 -3.84
N GLY A 52 6.74 7.74 -2.69
CA GLY A 52 5.72 8.79 -2.60
C GLY A 52 4.29 8.27 -2.76
N ALA A 53 4.08 6.95 -2.82
CA ALA A 53 2.75 6.34 -2.98
C ALA A 53 1.73 6.82 -1.94
N PHE A 54 2.20 7.09 -0.73
CA PHE A 54 1.36 7.47 0.40
C PHE A 54 1.48 8.95 0.76
N CYS A 55 1.70 9.84 -0.22
CA CYS A 55 1.77 11.29 0.05
C CYS A 55 0.41 11.85 0.50
N VAL A 56 0.42 12.94 1.28
CA VAL A 56 -0.83 13.65 1.59
C VAL A 56 -1.47 14.26 0.32
N PRO A 57 -2.80 14.39 0.20
CA PRO A 57 -3.47 14.59 -1.09
C PRO A 57 -3.24 15.94 -1.77
N GLN A 58 -2.51 16.88 -1.16
CA GLN A 58 -2.26 18.21 -1.73
C GLN A 58 -0.78 18.50 -1.96
N ILE A 59 0.10 17.52 -1.77
CA ILE A 59 1.53 17.70 -2.00
C ILE A 59 2.00 16.95 -3.24
N PRO A 60 3.05 17.44 -3.91
CA PRO A 60 3.77 16.64 -4.91
C PRO A 60 4.27 15.32 -4.28
N PRO A 61 3.99 14.16 -4.90
CA PRO A 61 4.35 12.86 -4.31
C PRO A 61 5.85 12.65 -4.06
N ASP A 62 6.72 13.28 -4.86
CA ASP A 62 8.19 13.27 -4.71
C ASP A 62 8.69 13.96 -3.43
N GLN A 63 7.82 14.67 -2.70
CA GLN A 63 8.14 15.31 -1.42
C GLN A 63 7.72 14.47 -0.21
N ALA A 64 7.00 13.37 -0.40
CA ALA A 64 6.73 12.41 0.65
C ALA A 64 7.92 11.44 0.76
N ALA A 65 8.26 11.07 1.99
CA ALA A 65 9.36 10.15 2.25
C ALA A 65 9.00 9.20 3.38
N MET A 66 9.48 7.96 3.27
CA MET A 66 9.35 6.93 4.28
C MET A 66 10.65 6.12 4.34
N ALA A 67 11.11 5.80 5.54
CA ALA A 67 12.33 5.03 5.75
C ALA A 67 12.23 4.16 7.01
N LEU A 68 12.79 2.95 6.93
CA LEU A 68 13.07 2.13 8.11
C LEU A 68 14.34 2.65 8.78
N LYS A 69 14.25 2.93 10.07
CA LYS A 69 15.41 3.34 10.90
C LYS A 69 15.99 2.15 11.65
N GLU A 70 15.13 1.27 12.13
CA GLU A 70 15.56 0.18 12.98
C GLU A 70 14.56 -0.97 12.96
N PHE A 71 15.07 -2.19 12.99
CA PHE A 71 14.30 -3.40 13.26
C PHE A 71 14.86 -4.08 14.52
N ARG A 72 13.98 -4.48 15.43
CA ARG A 72 14.32 -5.11 16.71
C ARG A 72 13.52 -6.37 16.94
N ARG A 73 14.10 -7.28 17.73
CA ARG A 73 13.46 -8.46 18.30
C ARG A 73 13.46 -8.35 19.82
N PRO A 74 12.51 -7.62 20.44
CA PRO A 74 12.48 -7.46 21.89
C PRO A 74 12.34 -8.80 22.63
N SER A 75 11.72 -9.80 22.00
CA SER A 75 11.58 -11.17 22.50
C SER A 75 11.51 -12.15 21.32
N GLU A 76 11.48 -13.45 21.59
CA GLU A 76 11.26 -14.48 20.56
C GLU A 76 9.91 -14.31 19.83
N LEU A 77 8.90 -13.75 20.50
CA LEU A 77 7.54 -13.58 19.98
C LEU A 77 7.22 -12.15 19.54
N THR A 78 8.12 -11.21 19.74
CA THR A 78 7.85 -9.79 19.43
C THR A 78 8.78 -9.30 18.34
N ARG A 79 8.20 -8.60 17.36
CA ARG A 79 8.94 -7.90 16.30
C ARG A 79 8.54 -6.43 16.29
N GLN A 80 9.52 -5.56 16.12
CA GLN A 80 9.31 -4.12 16.19
C GLN A 80 10.14 -3.42 15.11
N TRP A 81 9.49 -2.54 14.35
CA TRP A 81 10.10 -1.66 13.37
C TRP A 81 9.92 -0.21 13.82
N LEU A 82 11.00 0.57 13.72
CA LEU A 82 10.97 2.02 13.86
C LEU A 82 11.09 2.63 12.48
N PHE A 83 10.07 3.37 12.08
CA PHE A 83 10.01 4.10 10.83
C PHE A 83 10.17 5.59 11.07
N GLU A 84 10.56 6.30 10.02
CA GLU A 84 10.42 7.74 9.87
C GLU A 84 9.61 8.01 8.60
N ALA A 85 8.58 8.84 8.72
CA ALA A 85 7.79 9.32 7.60
C ALA A 85 7.75 10.84 7.60
N SER A 86 7.64 11.44 6.43
CA SER A 86 7.46 12.88 6.25
C SER A 86 6.41 13.11 5.19
N ARG A 87 5.39 13.89 5.56
CA ARG A 87 4.27 14.26 4.69
C ARG A 87 3.53 13.07 4.07
N CYS A 88 3.45 11.97 4.81
CA CYS A 88 2.66 10.81 4.42
C CYS A 88 1.23 10.92 4.94
N ASP A 89 0.28 10.39 4.17
CA ASP A 89 -1.10 10.21 4.58
C ASP A 89 -1.16 9.13 5.67
N PRO A 90 -1.68 9.42 6.88
CA PRO A 90 -1.78 8.42 7.95
C PRO A 90 -2.60 7.19 7.59
N ARG A 91 -3.52 7.31 6.62
CA ARG A 91 -4.32 6.19 6.10
C ARG A 91 -3.45 5.09 5.50
N CYS A 92 -2.19 5.34 5.15
CA CYS A 92 -1.29 4.27 4.71
C CYS A 92 -1.00 3.21 5.79
N LEU A 93 -1.21 3.53 7.07
CA LEU A 93 -1.10 2.56 8.17
C LEU A 93 -2.25 1.56 8.17
N ARG A 94 -3.41 1.90 7.57
CA ARG A 94 -4.47 0.92 7.27
C ARG A 94 -3.97 -0.15 6.31
N VAL A 95 -3.29 0.27 5.25
CA VAL A 95 -2.76 -0.64 4.23
C VAL A 95 -1.78 -1.61 4.86
N LEU A 96 -0.83 -1.10 5.68
CA LEU A 96 0.09 -1.95 6.43
C LEU A 96 -0.63 -2.91 7.39
N TYR A 97 -1.64 -2.42 8.09
CA TYR A 97 -2.44 -3.26 8.97
C TYR A 97 -3.10 -4.40 8.22
N ASN A 98 -3.76 -4.12 7.08
CA ASN A 98 -4.44 -5.15 6.30
C ASN A 98 -3.43 -6.19 5.77
N LEU A 99 -2.25 -5.74 5.31
CA LEU A 99 -1.16 -6.65 4.90
C LEU A 99 -0.70 -7.56 6.05
N LEU A 100 -0.57 -7.04 7.27
CA LEU A 100 -0.21 -7.83 8.44
C LEU A 100 -1.32 -8.81 8.85
N VAL A 101 -2.59 -8.45 8.64
CA VAL A 101 -3.72 -9.36 8.84
C VAL A 101 -3.73 -10.46 7.78
N GLY A 102 -3.52 -10.14 6.50
CA GLY A 102 -3.35 -11.13 5.43
C GLY A 102 -2.23 -12.11 5.74
N PHE A 103 -1.05 -11.60 6.11
CA PHE A 103 0.05 -12.41 6.63
C PHE A 103 -0.37 -13.31 7.80
N SER A 104 -1.16 -12.79 8.74
CA SER A 104 -1.65 -13.55 9.90
C SER A 104 -2.60 -14.69 9.52
N LEU A 105 -3.35 -14.52 8.43
CA LEU A 105 -4.31 -15.52 7.95
C LEU A 105 -3.59 -16.65 7.20
N ASP A 106 -2.57 -16.31 6.43
CA ASP A 106 -1.93 -17.25 5.50
C ASP A 106 -0.66 -17.90 6.05
N ALA A 107 0.19 -17.13 6.73
CA ALA A 107 1.51 -17.59 7.14
C ALA A 107 1.57 -17.96 8.62
N HIS A 108 1.30 -17.01 9.52
CA HIS A 108 1.45 -17.24 10.96
C HIS A 108 0.58 -16.31 11.82
N PRO A 109 -0.25 -16.83 12.74
CA PRO A 109 -1.17 -16.00 13.52
C PRO A 109 -0.47 -14.92 14.36
N LEU A 110 -0.94 -13.69 14.22
CA LEU A 110 -0.55 -12.54 15.04
C LEU A 110 -1.53 -12.39 16.21
N LEU A 111 -1.00 -12.23 17.42
CA LEU A 111 -1.79 -11.90 18.62
C LEU A 111 -2.09 -10.41 18.70
N THR A 112 -1.11 -9.57 18.35
CA THR A 112 -1.30 -8.12 18.39
C THR A 112 -0.54 -7.41 17.27
N ILE A 113 -1.12 -6.33 16.75
CA ILE A 113 -0.51 -5.32 15.88
C ILE A 113 -0.68 -3.96 16.56
N THR A 114 0.42 -3.34 16.96
CA THR A 114 0.43 -2.05 17.65
C THR A 114 1.19 -1.02 16.82
N ILE A 115 0.58 0.15 16.59
CA ILE A 115 1.20 1.28 15.90
C ILE A 115 1.22 2.47 16.84
N VAL A 116 2.40 3.05 17.10
CA VAL A 116 2.57 4.14 18.09
C VAL A 116 3.51 5.21 17.56
N GLY A 117 3.12 6.48 17.62
CA GLY A 117 4.02 7.60 17.32
C GLY A 117 5.19 7.68 18.31
N ALA A 118 6.41 7.91 17.82
CA ALA A 118 7.60 8.08 18.64
C ALA A 118 7.69 9.55 19.11
N GLY A 119 7.01 9.89 20.21
CA GLY A 119 7.05 11.24 20.78
C GLY A 119 5.94 11.49 21.81
N SER A 120 6.20 12.36 22.80
CA SER A 120 5.37 12.56 24.00
C SER A 120 4.02 13.26 23.80
N ALA A 121 3.62 13.58 22.57
CA ALA A 121 2.25 13.95 22.29
C ALA A 121 1.52 12.64 22.00
N VAL A 122 0.72 12.17 22.97
CA VAL A 122 -0.32 11.18 22.72
C VAL A 122 -1.18 11.77 21.60
N MET A 123 -0.86 11.42 20.36
CA MET A 123 -1.64 11.81 19.22
C MET A 123 -3.03 11.26 19.46
N ALA A 124 -4.06 12.07 19.22
CA ALA A 124 -5.42 11.57 19.26
C ALA A 124 -5.48 10.38 18.30
N ALA A 125 -5.64 9.22 18.89
CA ALA A 125 -5.57 7.95 18.21
C ALA A 125 -6.99 7.44 18.07
N ARG A 126 -7.39 7.15 16.83
CA ARG A 126 -8.72 6.62 16.55
C ARG A 126 -8.65 5.10 16.50
N PRO A 127 -9.65 4.41 17.05
CA PRO A 127 -9.79 2.99 16.79
C PRO A 127 -9.92 2.78 15.28
N LEU A 128 -9.34 1.70 14.82
CA LEU A 128 -9.38 1.31 13.44
C LEU A 128 -10.82 0.89 13.07
N GLU A 129 -11.49 1.68 12.21
CA GLU A 129 -12.86 1.39 11.77
C GLU A 129 -12.90 0.14 10.87
N ALA A 130 -13.98 -0.63 10.89
CA ALA A 130 -14.15 -1.74 9.95
C ALA A 130 -14.26 -1.20 8.52
N VAL A 131 -13.63 -1.88 7.55
CA VAL A 131 -13.77 -1.51 6.14
C VAL A 131 -15.11 -2.02 5.62
N THR A 132 -15.90 -1.13 5.01
CA THR A 132 -17.17 -1.42 4.35
C THR A 132 -17.17 -0.81 2.96
N PHE A 133 -18.10 -1.24 2.09
CA PHE A 133 -18.24 -0.68 0.74
C PHE A 133 -18.41 0.84 0.72
N GLU A 134 -19.02 1.42 1.75
CA GLU A 134 -19.38 2.84 1.82
C GLU A 134 -18.27 3.75 2.34
N ASN A 135 -17.26 3.20 3.02
CA ASN A 135 -16.25 4.02 3.73
C ASN A 135 -14.82 3.90 3.17
N GLN A 136 -14.59 3.11 2.12
CA GLN A 136 -13.25 2.88 1.53
C GLN A 136 -12.50 4.18 1.21
N SER A 137 -13.16 5.15 0.56
CA SER A 137 -12.57 6.45 0.20
C SER A 137 -12.13 7.29 1.40
N VAL A 138 -12.71 7.05 2.58
CA VAL A 138 -12.32 7.73 3.82
C VAL A 138 -11.19 6.97 4.54
N LEU A 139 -11.09 5.66 4.33
CA LEU A 139 -10.15 4.80 5.04
C LEU A 139 -8.81 4.59 4.32
N TYR A 140 -8.77 4.74 3.00
CA TYR A 140 -7.56 4.58 2.19
C TYR A 140 -6.97 5.92 1.74
N PRO A 141 -5.66 5.99 1.43
CA PRO A 141 -5.02 7.20 0.93
C PRO A 141 -5.63 7.69 -0.40
N ASP A 142 -5.85 8.99 -0.52
CA ASP A 142 -6.32 9.59 -1.78
C ASP A 142 -5.16 9.79 -2.78
N ALA A 143 -5.51 9.89 -4.06
CA ALA A 143 -4.61 10.43 -5.05
C ALA A 143 -4.33 11.92 -4.77
N SER A 144 -3.08 12.32 -4.96
CA SER A 144 -2.69 13.71 -4.84
C SER A 144 -3.35 14.56 -5.94
N SER A 145 -3.81 15.74 -5.57
CA SER A 145 -4.21 16.79 -6.52
C SER A 145 -3.00 17.42 -7.24
N ALA A 146 -1.77 17.09 -6.85
CA ALA A 146 -0.53 17.58 -7.41
C ALA A 146 0.26 16.52 -8.19
N LEU A 147 -0.42 15.61 -8.91
CA LEU A 147 0.24 14.57 -9.73
C LEU A 147 1.07 15.15 -10.90
N GLY A 148 0.62 16.26 -11.49
CA GLY A 148 1.31 16.88 -12.64
C GLY A 148 0.86 16.34 -14.01
N PHE A 149 -0.07 15.39 -14.03
CA PHE A 149 -0.71 14.87 -15.25
C PHE A 149 -2.22 14.65 -15.00
N PRO A 150 -3.05 14.67 -16.06
CA PRO A 150 -4.46 14.30 -15.98
C PRO A 150 -4.62 12.78 -15.77
N VAL A 151 -5.64 12.42 -15.00
CA VAL A 151 -6.10 11.04 -14.81
C VAL A 151 -7.52 10.94 -15.35
N GLU A 152 -7.74 10.02 -16.27
CA GLU A 152 -9.04 9.70 -16.86
C GLU A 152 -9.54 8.36 -16.33
N TRP A 153 -10.78 8.34 -15.86
CA TRP A 153 -11.45 7.15 -15.35
C TRP A 153 -12.57 6.74 -16.30
N GLU A 154 -12.51 5.53 -16.83
CA GLU A 154 -13.67 4.90 -17.44
C GLU A 154 -14.59 4.30 -16.35
N PRO A 155 -15.88 4.08 -16.64
CA PRO A 155 -16.80 3.51 -15.68
C PRO A 155 -16.28 2.16 -15.16
N THR A 156 -16.24 2.01 -13.84
CA THR A 156 -15.76 0.80 -13.20
C THR A 156 -16.58 -0.42 -13.66
N GLY A 157 -15.87 -1.47 -14.09
CA GLY A 157 -16.47 -2.77 -14.34
C GLY A 157 -17.00 -3.42 -13.06
N SER A 158 -17.69 -4.56 -13.18
CA SER A 158 -18.09 -5.35 -12.01
C SER A 158 -16.88 -5.66 -11.11
N PRO A 159 -17.05 -5.84 -9.79
CA PRO A 159 -15.95 -6.31 -8.93
C PRO A 159 -15.32 -7.60 -9.48
N ARG A 160 -14.02 -7.81 -9.24
CA ARG A 160 -13.28 -8.99 -9.73
C ARG A 160 -13.37 -9.16 -11.23
N SER A 161 -13.20 -8.07 -11.96
CA SER A 161 -13.08 -8.12 -13.40
C SER A 161 -11.74 -7.58 -13.83
N TYR A 162 -11.44 -7.85 -15.09
CA TYR A 162 -10.31 -7.28 -15.80
C TYR A 162 -10.26 -5.76 -15.60
N ARG A 163 -9.08 -5.26 -15.29
CA ARG A 163 -8.77 -3.83 -15.26
C ARG A 163 -7.53 -3.54 -16.08
N ARG A 164 -7.45 -2.30 -16.53
CA ARG A 164 -6.33 -1.81 -17.32
C ARG A 164 -5.96 -0.41 -16.91
N LEU A 165 -4.65 -0.15 -16.85
CA LEU A 165 -4.09 1.17 -16.67
C LEU A 165 -3.13 1.46 -17.83
N LEU A 166 -3.35 2.56 -18.53
CA LEU A 166 -2.49 3.03 -19.59
C LEU A 166 -1.72 4.27 -19.13
N VAL A 167 -0.40 4.19 -19.13
CA VAL A 167 0.51 5.32 -18.86
C VAL A 167 1.02 5.86 -20.20
N GLU A 168 0.55 7.03 -20.59
CA GLU A 168 0.98 7.71 -21.81
C GLU A 168 2.10 8.71 -21.49
N PHE A 169 3.20 8.67 -22.23
CA PHE A 169 4.35 9.56 -22.05
C PHE A 169 4.36 10.70 -23.08
N ALA A 170 4.95 11.84 -22.70
CA ALA A 170 5.08 12.99 -23.61
C ALA A 170 6.09 12.77 -24.77
N ALA A 171 6.93 11.74 -24.64
CA ALA A 171 7.91 11.29 -25.61
C ALA A 171 8.06 9.75 -25.48
N PRO A 172 8.55 9.04 -26.51
CA PRO A 172 8.68 7.59 -26.44
C PRO A 172 9.50 7.16 -25.21
N PRO A 173 8.99 6.23 -24.37
CA PRO A 173 9.72 5.78 -23.19
C PRO A 173 10.96 4.99 -23.61
N SER A 174 12.06 5.22 -22.89
CA SER A 174 13.25 4.37 -23.02
C SER A 174 12.97 2.98 -22.42
N GLU A 175 13.77 1.98 -22.80
CA GLU A 175 13.71 0.64 -22.19
C GLU A 175 13.85 0.69 -20.66
N ALA A 176 14.77 1.53 -20.16
CA ALA A 176 14.96 1.76 -18.72
C ALA A 176 13.71 2.38 -18.06
N THR A 177 12.96 3.22 -18.77
CA THR A 177 11.69 3.76 -18.28
C THR A 177 10.66 2.65 -18.15
N VAL A 178 10.53 1.79 -19.17
CA VAL A 178 9.60 0.66 -19.14
C VAL A 178 9.94 -0.30 -17.99
N GLU A 179 11.22 -0.62 -17.80
CA GLU A 179 11.70 -1.45 -16.69
C GLU A 179 11.44 -0.81 -15.32
N ALA A 180 11.60 0.52 -15.20
CA ALA A 180 11.31 1.25 -13.98
C ALA A 180 9.82 1.24 -13.63
N ILE A 181 8.93 1.36 -14.63
CA ILE A 181 7.48 1.19 -14.45
C ILE A 181 7.18 -0.24 -14.05
N ALA A 182 7.78 -1.24 -14.72
CA ALA A 182 7.58 -2.64 -14.38
C ALA A 182 7.97 -2.95 -12.92
N THR A 183 9.12 -2.44 -12.49
CA THR A 183 9.57 -2.54 -11.11
C THR A 183 8.60 -1.86 -10.13
N LEU A 184 8.04 -0.71 -10.51
CA LEU A 184 7.07 0.00 -9.67
C LEU A 184 5.77 -0.80 -9.53
N MET A 185 5.25 -1.36 -10.63
CA MET A 185 4.04 -2.16 -10.62
C MET A 185 4.21 -3.46 -9.82
N GLY A 186 5.37 -4.14 -9.93
CA GLY A 186 5.63 -5.33 -9.10
C GLY A 186 5.67 -5.02 -7.60
N LYS A 187 6.04 -3.80 -7.20
CA LYS A 187 5.90 -3.35 -5.81
C LYS A 187 4.46 -3.07 -5.42
N TRP A 188 3.67 -2.50 -6.34
CA TRP A 188 2.25 -2.28 -6.13
C TRP A 188 1.47 -3.59 -6.02
N GLU A 189 1.76 -4.57 -6.87
CA GLU A 189 1.18 -5.92 -6.83
C GLU A 189 1.27 -6.53 -5.43
N ARG A 190 2.49 -6.55 -4.86
CA ARG A 190 2.74 -7.11 -3.53
C ARG A 190 1.90 -6.49 -2.41
N ILE A 191 1.64 -5.19 -2.48
CA ILE A 191 0.82 -4.53 -1.47
C ILE A 191 -0.68 -4.61 -1.78
N SER A 192 -1.04 -5.01 -2.98
CA SER A 192 -2.43 -4.98 -3.46
C SER A 192 -3.16 -6.30 -3.27
N VAL A 193 -2.44 -7.37 -2.89
CA VAL A 193 -3.03 -8.66 -2.49
C VAL A 193 -3.97 -8.48 -1.28
N ASP A 194 -3.45 -7.94 -0.17
CA ASP A 194 -4.22 -7.77 1.07
C ASP A 194 -4.38 -6.32 1.50
N GLY A 195 -3.69 -5.36 0.87
CA GLY A 195 -3.66 -3.98 1.36
C GLY A 195 -4.98 -3.22 1.23
N PHE A 196 -5.82 -3.60 0.26
CA PHE A 196 -7.01 -2.84 -0.14
C PHE A 196 -8.29 -3.68 -0.23
N PRO A 197 -8.70 -4.40 0.83
CA PRO A 197 -9.99 -5.09 0.83
C PRO A 197 -11.15 -4.12 0.68
N MET A 198 -12.20 -4.59 0.00
CA MET A 198 -13.47 -3.86 -0.09
C MET A 198 -14.28 -3.94 1.22
N THR A 199 -14.13 -5.06 1.94
CA THR A 199 -14.75 -5.34 3.24
C THR A 199 -13.81 -6.19 4.09
N GLU A 200 -14.00 -6.23 5.42
CA GLU A 200 -13.24 -7.16 6.28
C GLU A 200 -13.44 -8.63 5.86
N GLU A 201 -14.63 -9.02 5.41
CA GLU A 201 -14.91 -10.37 4.93
C GLU A 201 -14.11 -10.72 3.66
N ASP A 202 -13.89 -9.76 2.75
CA ASP A 202 -13.06 -9.97 1.56
C ASP A 202 -11.61 -10.24 1.94
N LEU A 203 -11.09 -9.58 2.99
CA LEU A 203 -9.76 -9.84 3.53
C LEU A 203 -9.67 -11.24 4.14
N GLU A 204 -10.62 -11.59 5.03
CA GLU A 204 -10.65 -12.91 5.69
C GLU A 204 -10.81 -14.08 4.70
N SER A 205 -11.42 -13.83 3.56
CA SER A 205 -11.66 -14.84 2.52
C SER A 205 -10.65 -14.83 1.37
N GLY A 206 -9.66 -13.92 1.40
CA GLY A 206 -8.66 -13.75 0.33
C GLY A 206 -9.24 -13.21 -0.99
N LYS A 207 -10.48 -12.69 -0.98
CA LYS A 207 -11.18 -12.24 -2.19
C LYS A 207 -10.91 -10.78 -2.55
N CYS A 208 -10.01 -10.13 -1.81
CA CYS A 208 -9.53 -8.78 -2.06
C CYS A 208 -8.30 -8.71 -2.96
N ALA A 209 -7.75 -9.86 -3.36
CA ALA A 209 -6.50 -9.91 -4.11
C ALA A 209 -6.59 -9.17 -5.46
N ILE A 210 -5.51 -8.45 -5.79
CA ILE A 210 -5.27 -7.82 -7.09
C ILE A 210 -4.07 -8.54 -7.70
N GLU A 211 -4.33 -9.41 -8.66
CA GLU A 211 -3.37 -10.42 -9.14
C GLU A 211 -3.28 -10.48 -10.67
N ASP A 212 -2.32 -11.28 -11.14
CA ASP A 212 -2.03 -11.51 -12.56
C ASP A 212 -1.72 -10.21 -13.30
N ILE A 213 -0.82 -9.41 -12.72
CA ILE A 213 -0.43 -8.11 -13.28
C ILE A 213 0.57 -8.31 -14.42
N ALA A 214 0.17 -7.93 -15.63
CA ALA A 214 1.01 -7.98 -16.82
C ALA A 214 1.31 -6.57 -17.33
N ILE A 215 2.56 -6.35 -17.76
CA ILE A 215 3.04 -5.03 -18.17
C ILE A 215 3.71 -5.15 -19.52
N HIS A 216 3.33 -4.29 -20.44
CA HIS A 216 3.91 -4.28 -21.77
C HIS A 216 3.89 -2.90 -22.39
N LEU A 217 4.80 -2.68 -23.34
CA LEU A 217 4.75 -1.53 -24.22
C LEU A 217 3.55 -1.71 -25.17
N PHE A 218 2.53 -0.88 -25.00
CA PHE A 218 1.29 -0.97 -25.77
C PHE A 218 1.46 -0.35 -27.16
N ASP A 219 2.07 0.83 -27.21
CA ASP A 219 2.45 1.53 -28.43
C ASP A 219 3.76 2.29 -28.22
N GLU A 220 4.17 3.10 -29.19
CA GLU A 220 5.43 3.86 -29.15
C GLU A 220 5.52 4.83 -27.94
N PHE A 221 4.40 5.23 -27.35
CA PHE A 221 4.32 6.25 -26.31
C PHE A 221 3.70 5.77 -25.01
N SER A 222 3.22 4.53 -24.95
CA SER A 222 2.35 4.09 -23.86
C SER A 222 2.77 2.74 -23.30
N VAL A 223 2.82 2.66 -21.97
CA VAL A 223 2.95 1.40 -21.23
C VAL A 223 1.58 1.02 -20.70
N GLU A 224 1.17 -0.21 -20.97
CA GLU A 224 -0.05 -0.80 -20.47
C GLU A 224 0.24 -1.73 -19.30
N VAL A 225 -0.59 -1.60 -18.28
CA VAL A 225 -0.68 -2.48 -17.12
C VAL A 225 -2.04 -3.14 -17.17
N VAL A 226 -2.06 -4.47 -17.23
CA VAL A 226 -3.25 -5.30 -17.23
C VAL A 226 -3.33 -6.01 -15.89
N VAL A 227 -4.51 -6.01 -15.30
CA VAL A 227 -4.84 -6.79 -14.10
C VAL A 227 -5.96 -7.74 -14.47
N ALA A 228 -5.69 -9.05 -14.46
CA ALA A 228 -6.72 -10.02 -14.84
C ALA A 228 -7.81 -10.14 -13.78
N GLU A 229 -7.43 -10.07 -12.50
CA GLU A 229 -8.34 -10.16 -11.36
C GLU A 229 -8.14 -8.97 -10.41
N PHE A 230 -9.09 -8.04 -10.42
CA PHE A 230 -9.11 -6.89 -9.51
C PHE A 230 -10.18 -7.09 -8.42
N GLY A 231 -9.80 -7.75 -7.32
CA GLY A 231 -10.70 -8.04 -6.19
C GLY A 231 -10.72 -6.97 -5.10
N GLY A 232 -9.77 -6.04 -5.11
CA GLY A 232 -9.65 -5.00 -4.10
C GLY A 232 -10.56 -3.79 -4.33
N SER A 233 -10.44 -2.82 -3.42
CA SER A 233 -11.02 -1.49 -3.54
C SER A 233 -10.39 -0.73 -4.69
N GLU A 234 -11.19 0.04 -5.44
CA GLU A 234 -10.70 0.94 -6.49
C GLU A 234 -9.74 2.02 -5.91
N GLU A 235 -9.77 2.26 -4.59
CA GLU A 235 -8.80 3.15 -3.93
C GLU A 235 -7.36 2.62 -4.00
N ALA A 236 -7.15 1.34 -4.35
CA ALA A 236 -5.81 0.76 -4.58
C ALA A 236 -5.04 1.48 -5.71
N TRP A 237 -5.75 2.07 -6.67
CA TRP A 237 -5.15 2.87 -7.74
C TRP A 237 -4.51 4.15 -7.22
N ASN A 238 -5.02 4.75 -6.15
CA ASN A 238 -4.57 6.06 -5.68
C ASN A 238 -3.10 6.06 -5.27
N PRO A 239 -2.62 5.11 -4.43
CA PRO A 239 -1.20 4.98 -4.14
C PRO A 239 -0.32 4.74 -5.38
N LEU A 240 -0.84 4.00 -6.37
CA LEU A 240 -0.13 3.81 -7.64
C LEU A 240 0.01 5.11 -8.43
N LEU A 241 -1.08 5.87 -8.56
CA LEU A 241 -1.09 7.19 -9.19
C LEU A 241 -0.09 8.12 -8.51
N ASN A 242 -0.04 8.14 -7.18
CA ASN A 242 0.92 8.94 -6.41
C ASN A 242 2.37 8.53 -6.71
N ALA A 243 2.67 7.23 -6.73
CA ALA A 243 4.01 6.76 -7.07
C ALA A 243 4.39 7.10 -8.52
N LEU A 244 3.45 7.04 -9.46
CA LEU A 244 3.62 7.53 -10.83
C LEU A 244 3.79 9.05 -10.89
N GLY A 245 3.14 9.81 -10.01
CA GLY A 245 3.35 11.25 -9.81
C GLY A 245 4.79 11.58 -9.37
N SER A 246 5.36 10.78 -8.49
CA SER A 246 6.77 10.89 -8.11
C SER A 246 7.69 10.54 -9.29
N PHE A 247 7.39 9.46 -10.01
CA PHE A 247 8.12 9.05 -11.21
C PHE A 247 8.10 10.15 -12.29
N HIS A 248 6.94 10.76 -12.56
CA HIS A 248 6.76 11.86 -13.52
C HIS A 248 7.74 13.02 -13.25
N ARG A 249 7.96 13.35 -11.97
CA ARG A 249 8.79 14.49 -11.55
C ARG A 249 10.29 14.18 -11.54
N THR A 250 10.64 12.93 -11.29
CA THR A 250 12.03 12.52 -11.02
C THR A 250 12.69 11.81 -12.20
N SER A 251 11.90 11.23 -13.10
CA SER A 251 12.40 10.32 -14.14
C SER A 251 11.97 10.74 -15.55
N GLN A 252 10.68 10.55 -15.91
CA GLN A 252 10.18 10.88 -17.24
C GLN A 252 8.76 11.47 -17.18
N PRO A 253 8.49 12.60 -17.86
CA PRO A 253 7.16 13.19 -17.87
C PRO A 253 6.09 12.28 -18.49
N ILE A 254 5.13 11.90 -17.64
CA ILE A 254 3.84 11.30 -18.03
C ILE A 254 2.94 12.40 -18.61
N ALA A 255 2.36 12.15 -19.79
CA ALA A 255 1.40 13.03 -20.44
C ALA A 255 -0.03 12.84 -19.89
N ARG A 256 -0.42 11.58 -19.63
CA ARG A 256 -1.75 11.20 -19.14
C ARG A 256 -1.74 9.79 -18.57
N ILE A 257 -2.67 9.52 -17.64
CA ILE A 257 -3.04 8.16 -17.23
C ILE A 257 -4.51 7.92 -17.52
N LYS A 258 -4.83 6.73 -18.02
CA LYS A 258 -6.20 6.24 -18.20
C LYS A 258 -6.40 4.93 -17.44
N ILE A 259 -7.49 4.81 -16.68
CA ILE A 259 -7.88 3.59 -15.95
C ILE A 259 -9.21 3.09 -16.52
N GLU A 260 -9.25 1.82 -16.91
CA GLU A 260 -10.37 1.11 -17.56
C GLU A 260 -10.76 -0.16 -16.78
#